data_AF-A0A2E7W2U8-F1
#
_entry.id   AF-A0A2E7W2U8-F1
#
_cell.length_a   1.000
_cell.length_b   1.000
_cell.length_c   1.000
_cell.angle_alpha   90.00
_cell.angle_beta   90.00
_cell.angle_gamma   90.00
#
_symmetry.space_group_name_H-M   'P 1'
#
loop_
_entity.id
_entity.type
_entity.pdbx_description
1 polymer ?
#
loop_
_entity_poly.entity_id
_entity_poly.type
_entity_poly.pdbx_seq_one_letter_code
_entity_poly.pdbx_strand_id
1 'polypeptide(L)'
;MKVQAAKCDVFLDSLDPKFKAVLFYGPDPGLVTERAQKLTFNILGNSHDPFRLTSLTSDAIKANETLLIDEVATFSMMGGRRVVRISAASDGLTKVLKSFIKNSQSDALVII
;
A
#
# COMPACT_ATOMS: atom_id res chain seq x y z
N MET A 1 11.74 -0.80 -8.08
CA MET A 1 12.18 -2.14 -8.53
C MET A 1 11.01 -2.82 -9.23
N LYS A 2 11.23 -3.58 -10.31
CA LYS A 2 10.19 -4.37 -10.99
C LYS A 2 10.40 -5.86 -10.72
N VAL A 3 9.33 -6.57 -10.41
CA VAL A 3 9.34 -8.03 -10.15
C VAL A 3 8.58 -8.73 -11.26
N GLN A 4 9.11 -9.87 -11.72
CA GLN A 4 8.42 -10.69 -12.71
C GLN A 4 7.23 -11.42 -12.08
N ALA A 5 6.14 -11.57 -12.82
CA ALA A 5 4.91 -12.19 -12.34
C ALA A 5 5.13 -13.58 -11.69
N ALA A 6 6.04 -14.40 -12.26
CA ALA A 6 6.38 -15.72 -11.74
C ALA A 6 7.11 -15.72 -10.39
N LYS A 7 7.73 -14.59 -10.01
CA LYS A 7 8.46 -14.42 -8.75
C LYS A 7 7.71 -13.55 -7.75
N CYS A 8 6.51 -13.06 -8.09
CA CYS A 8 5.74 -12.17 -7.24
C CYS A 8 5.47 -12.81 -5.88
N ASP A 9 4.94 -14.03 -5.84
CA ASP A 9 4.45 -14.60 -4.58
C ASP A 9 5.60 -14.83 -3.57
N VAL A 10 6.75 -15.31 -4.03
CA VAL A 10 7.99 -15.45 -3.22
C VAL A 10 8.47 -14.08 -2.71
N PHE A 11 8.38 -13.05 -3.56
CA PHE A 11 8.78 -11.70 -3.18
C PHE A 11 7.84 -11.08 -2.12
N LEU A 12 6.53 -11.36 -2.20
CA LEU A 12 5.55 -10.88 -1.21
C LEU A 12 5.72 -11.52 0.15
N ASP A 13 6.18 -12.78 0.20
CA ASP A 13 6.39 -13.51 1.44
C ASP A 13 7.65 -13.05 2.21
N SER A 14 8.55 -12.34 1.53
CA SER A 14 9.82 -11.85 2.07
C SER A 14 10.04 -10.35 1.78
N LEU A 15 8.96 -9.57 1.75
CA LEU A 15 9.05 -8.15 1.42
C LEU A 15 9.90 -7.39 2.46
N ASP A 16 11.04 -6.87 2.00
CA ASP A 16 11.93 -6.05 2.83
C ASP A 16 11.18 -4.82 3.38
N PRO A 17 11.23 -4.56 4.71
CA PRO A 17 10.58 -3.42 5.33
C PRO A 17 10.94 -2.06 4.71
N LYS A 18 12.08 -1.93 4.03
CA LYS A 18 12.49 -0.69 3.34
C LYS A 18 11.51 -0.24 2.25
N PHE A 19 10.74 -1.15 1.66
CA PHE A 19 9.78 -0.79 0.62
C PHE A 19 8.57 -0.07 1.21
N LYS A 20 8.41 1.22 0.94
CA LYS A 20 7.27 2.03 1.42
C LYS A 20 6.04 1.99 0.52
N ALA A 21 6.20 1.53 -0.72
CA ALA A 21 5.11 1.40 -1.69
C ALA A 21 5.27 0.15 -2.56
N VAL A 22 4.15 -0.51 -2.88
CA VAL A 22 4.07 -1.62 -3.83
C VAL A 22 2.92 -1.34 -4.79
N LEU A 23 3.21 -1.38 -6.10
CA LEU A 23 2.22 -1.24 -7.17
C LEU A 23 1.95 -2.61 -7.78
N PHE A 24 0.70 -3.04 -7.72
CA PHE A 24 0.20 -4.21 -8.46
C PHE A 24 -0.48 -3.74 -9.74
N TYR A 25 -0.05 -4.31 -10.86
CA TYR A 25 -0.60 -3.96 -12.17
C TYR A 25 -0.56 -5.19 -13.09
N GLY A 26 -1.51 -5.26 -14.03
CA GLY A 26 -1.59 -6.36 -14.97
C GLY A 26 -2.96 -6.45 -15.64
N PRO A 27 -3.11 -7.33 -16.64
CA PRO A 27 -4.38 -7.53 -17.35
C PRO A 27 -5.42 -8.32 -16.54
N ASP A 28 -5.01 -8.99 -15.45
CA ASP A 28 -5.88 -9.78 -14.59
C ASP A 28 -6.17 -9.04 -13.27
N PRO A 29 -7.36 -8.41 -13.13
CA PRO A 29 -7.73 -7.67 -11.93
C PRO A 29 -7.95 -8.58 -10.71
N GLY A 30 -8.34 -9.85 -10.94
CA GLY A 30 -8.53 -10.82 -9.86
C GLY A 30 -7.19 -11.14 -9.20
N LEU A 31 -6.17 -11.45 -10.01
CA LEU A 31 -4.83 -11.76 -9.53
C LEU A 31 -4.15 -10.55 -8.87
N VAL A 32 -4.36 -9.34 -9.40
CA VAL A 32 -3.91 -8.08 -8.78
C VAL A 32 -4.52 -7.92 -7.39
N THR A 33 -5.83 -8.12 -7.28
CA THR A 33 -6.57 -7.98 -6.01
C THR A 33 -6.14 -9.02 -4.99
N GLU A 34 -6.00 -10.28 -5.40
CA GLU A 34 -5.57 -11.39 -4.55
C GLU A 34 -4.18 -11.15 -3.97
N ARG A 35 -3.22 -10.72 -4.80
CA ARG A 35 -1.85 -10.46 -4.36
C ARG A 35 -1.74 -9.24 -3.45
N ALA A 36 -2.50 -8.18 -3.72
CA ALA A 36 -2.59 -7.03 -2.82
C ALA A 36 -3.13 -7.44 -1.44
N GLN A 37 -4.14 -8.31 -1.42
CA GLN A 37 -4.72 -8.83 -0.19
C GLN A 37 -3.75 -9.76 0.55
N LYS A 38 -3.06 -10.67 -0.16
CA LYS A 38 -2.01 -11.53 0.41
C LYS A 38 -0.92 -10.69 1.09
N LEU A 39 -0.40 -9.66 0.42
CA LEU A 39 0.59 -8.78 1.00
C LEU A 39 0.07 -8.06 2.25
N THR A 40 -1.17 -7.60 2.22
CA THR A 40 -1.81 -6.97 3.38
C THR A 40 -1.81 -7.93 4.58
N PHE A 41 -2.23 -9.18 4.38
CA PHE A 41 -2.22 -10.18 5.45
C PHE A 41 -0.81 -10.52 5.95
N ASN A 42 0.18 -10.61 5.05
CA ASN A 42 1.58 -10.87 5.42
C ASN A 42 2.13 -9.77 6.36
N ILE A 43 1.76 -8.50 6.15
CA ILE A 43 2.24 -7.38 6.97
C ILE A 43 1.46 -7.24 8.28
N LEU A 44 0.15 -7.49 8.26
CA LEU A 44 -0.69 -7.34 9.45
C LEU A 44 -0.61 -8.56 10.39
N GLY A 45 -0.25 -9.73 9.85
CA GLY A 45 -0.07 -10.98 10.59
C GLY A 45 -1.39 -11.51 11.14
N ASN A 46 -2.31 -11.97 10.28
CA ASN A 46 -3.67 -12.48 10.58
C ASN A 46 -4.53 -11.64 11.54
N SER A 47 -4.04 -10.50 12.00
CA SER A 47 -4.72 -9.58 12.89
C SER A 47 -5.54 -8.64 12.04
N HIS A 48 -6.86 -8.73 12.17
CA HIS A 48 -7.80 -7.72 11.66
C HIS A 48 -7.75 -6.49 12.58
N ASP A 49 -6.58 -5.89 12.74
CA ASP A 49 -6.43 -4.66 13.49
C ASP A 49 -6.92 -3.49 12.63
N PRO A 50 -8.10 -2.91 12.91
CA PRO A 50 -8.64 -1.79 12.13
C PRO A 50 -7.76 -0.54 12.24
N PHE A 51 -6.87 -0.47 13.23
CA PHE A 51 -5.92 0.63 13.41
C PHE A 51 -4.64 0.45 12.59
N ARG A 52 -4.49 -0.66 11.85
CA ARG A 52 -3.33 -0.93 11.01
C ARG A 52 -3.66 -1.03 9.52
N LEU A 53 -4.94 -1.04 9.15
CA LEU A 53 -5.37 -1.06 7.74
C LEU A 53 -6.35 0.08 7.44
N THR A 54 -5.95 0.97 6.53
CA THR A 54 -6.87 1.92 5.90
C THR A 54 -7.03 1.58 4.43
N SER A 55 -8.25 1.68 3.90
CA SER A 55 -8.53 1.61 2.47
C SER A 55 -9.00 2.98 1.96
N LEU A 56 -8.32 3.51 0.94
CA LEU A 56 -8.64 4.75 0.25
C LEU A 56 -9.02 4.45 -1.20
N THR A 57 -9.81 5.32 -1.81
CA THR A 57 -10.07 5.28 -3.26
C THR A 57 -9.27 6.35 -3.97
N SER A 58 -8.97 6.12 -5.25
CA SER A 58 -8.34 7.12 -6.12
C SER A 58 -9.08 8.46 -6.10
N ASP A 59 -10.42 8.44 -6.10
CA ASP A 59 -11.23 9.66 -6.12
C ASP A 59 -11.21 10.40 -4.78
N ALA A 60 -11.15 9.69 -3.64
CA ALA A 60 -10.99 10.33 -2.34
C ALA A 60 -9.65 11.07 -2.23
N ILE A 61 -8.57 10.48 -2.74
CA ILE A 61 -7.25 11.12 -2.74
C ILE A 61 -7.20 12.30 -3.72
N LYS A 62 -7.90 12.23 -4.86
CA LYS A 62 -8.01 13.37 -5.79
C LYS A 62 -8.80 14.52 -5.19
N ALA A 63 -9.86 14.22 -4.45
CA ALA A 63 -10.66 15.24 -3.75
C ALA A 63 -9.87 15.91 -2.62
N ASN A 64 -9.00 15.16 -1.94
CA ASN A 64 -8.10 15.69 -0.92
C ASN A 64 -6.71 15.02 -0.99
N GLU A 65 -5.73 15.73 -1.58
CA GLU A 65 -4.35 15.23 -1.74
C GLU A 65 -3.67 14.97 -0.38
N THR A 66 -4.06 15.65 0.71
CA THR A 66 -3.43 15.46 2.03
C THR A 66 -3.87 14.16 2.69
N LEU A 67 -5.00 13.59 2.28
CA LEU A 67 -5.59 12.39 2.89
C LEU A 67 -4.60 11.22 2.92
N LEU A 68 -3.84 11.00 1.85
CA LEU A 68 -2.83 9.95 1.83
C LEU A 68 -1.71 10.22 2.86
N ILE A 69 -1.28 11.48 2.98
CA ILE A 69 -0.18 11.87 3.86
C ILE A 69 -0.61 11.68 5.32
N ASP A 70 -1.83 12.11 5.64
CA ASP A 70 -2.40 12.01 6.99
C ASP A 70 -2.54 10.54 7.43
N GLU A 71 -3.04 9.69 6.53
CA GLU A 71 -3.21 8.26 6.80
C GLU A 71 -1.89 7.50 6.97
N VAL A 72 -0.86 7.88 6.20
CA VAL A 72 0.47 7.28 6.31
C VAL A 72 1.21 7.82 7.55
N ALA A 73 1.05 9.09 7.90
CA ALA A 73 1.64 9.69 9.09
C ALA A 73 1.00 9.20 10.39
N THR A 74 -0.21 8.63 10.31
CA THR A 74 -0.90 8.06 11.48
C THR A 74 -0.16 6.83 12.01
N PHE A 75 0.29 6.92 13.26
CA PHE A 75 0.97 5.82 13.95
C PHE A 75 -0.02 4.72 14.37
N SER A 76 0.43 3.45 14.34
CA SER A 76 -0.32 2.38 14.99
C SER A 76 -0.17 2.49 16.51
N MET A 77 -1.29 2.56 17.23
CA MET A 77 -1.30 2.64 18.70
C MET A 77 -0.77 1.36 19.37
N MET A 78 -0.92 0.20 18.71
CA MET A 78 -0.48 -1.10 19.21
C MET A 78 0.90 -1.51 18.67
N GLY A 79 1.57 -0.61 17.94
CA GLY A 79 2.83 -0.89 17.26
C GLY A 79 2.68 -1.73 15.99
N GLY A 80 3.81 -1.97 15.33
CA GLY A 80 3.86 -2.67 14.06
C GLY A 80 3.53 -1.80 12.85
N ARG A 81 3.68 -2.41 11.68
CA ARG A 81 3.59 -1.70 10.40
C ARG A 81 2.13 -1.47 9.99
N ARG A 82 1.79 -0.22 9.63
CA ARG A 82 0.48 0.16 9.06
C ARG A 82 0.47 -0.06 7.54
N VAL A 83 -0.70 -0.40 7.01
CA VAL A 83 -0.96 -0.59 5.58
C VAL A 83 -2.03 0.39 5.13
N VAL A 84 -1.74 1.17 4.09
CA VAL A 84 -2.72 2.02 3.39
C VAL A 84 -2.92 1.44 2.00
N ARG A 85 -4.12 0.92 1.73
CA ARG A 85 -4.47 0.34 0.43
C ARG A 85 -5.23 1.36 -0.40
N ILE A 86 -4.84 1.53 -1.65
CA ILE A 86 -5.53 2.39 -2.61
C ILE A 86 -6.25 1.49 -3.62
N SER A 87 -7.57 1.61 -3.68
CA SER A 87 -8.40 0.90 -4.65
C SER A 87 -8.63 1.75 -5.89
N ALA A 88 -8.73 1.09 -7.05
CA ALA A 88 -8.97 1.72 -8.36
C ALA A 88 -7.98 2.88 -8.64
N ALA A 89 -6.70 2.69 -8.28
CA ALA A 89 -5.66 3.66 -8.52
C ALA A 89 -5.56 4.01 -10.01
N SER A 90 -5.34 5.28 -10.32
CA SER A 90 -5.15 5.77 -11.68
C SER A 90 -3.98 6.75 -11.76
N ASP A 91 -3.55 7.10 -12.97
CA ASP A 91 -2.40 7.98 -13.21
C ASP A 91 -2.52 9.36 -12.54
N GLY A 92 -3.75 9.78 -12.22
CA GLY A 92 -4.02 11.01 -11.47
C GLY A 92 -3.36 11.06 -10.09
N LEU A 93 -2.98 9.91 -9.52
CA LEU A 93 -2.30 9.85 -8.22
C LEU A 93 -0.78 10.05 -8.32
N THR A 94 -0.21 10.14 -9.53
CA THR A 94 1.24 10.18 -9.75
C THR A 94 1.93 11.28 -8.95
N LYS A 95 1.37 12.49 -8.91
CA LYS A 95 1.94 13.63 -8.20
C LYS A 95 1.98 13.37 -6.69
N VAL A 96 0.86 12.92 -6.13
CA VAL A 96 0.71 12.64 -4.69
C VAL A 96 1.64 11.50 -4.26
N LEU A 97 1.67 10.41 -5.03
CA LEU A 97 2.53 9.25 -4.76
C LEU A 97 4.02 9.59 -4.83
N LYS A 98 4.44 10.42 -5.81
CA LYS A 98 5.83 10.91 -5.88
C LYS A 98 6.20 11.75 -4.66
N SER A 99 5.31 12.63 -4.21
CA SER A 99 5.52 13.43 -3.01
C SER A 99 5.65 12.55 -1.77
N PHE A 100 4.75 11.58 -1.61
CA PHE A 100 4.78 10.59 -0.53
C PHE A 100 6.11 9.83 -0.51
N ILE A 101 6.52 9.24 -1.63
CA ILE A 101 7.76 8.44 -1.70
C ILE A 101 9.00 9.27 -1.36
N LYS A 102 9.02 10.56 -1.74
CA LYS A 102 10.17 11.44 -1.50
C LYS A 102 10.25 11.93 -0.05
N ASN A 103 9.11 12.18 0.57
CA ASN A 103 9.03 12.93 1.84
C ASN A 103 8.62 12.06 3.04
N SER A 104 8.17 10.82 2.83
CA SER A 104 7.66 9.98 3.92
C SER A 104 8.75 9.63 4.94
N GLN A 105 8.50 10.00 6.19
CA GLN A 105 9.27 9.54 7.35
C GLN A 105 8.58 8.35 8.05
N SER A 106 7.37 7.99 7.62
CA SER A 106 6.58 6.91 8.21
C SER A 106 7.06 5.53 7.73
N ASP A 107 6.80 4.52 8.55
CA ASP A 107 7.03 3.12 8.21
C ASP A 107 5.83 2.44 7.53
N ALA A 108 4.73 3.17 7.30
CA ALA A 108 3.57 2.63 6.62
C ALA A 108 3.91 2.12 5.20
N LEU A 109 3.22 1.04 4.80
CA LEU A 109 3.25 0.48 3.46
C LEU A 109 2.03 0.96 2.68
N VAL A 110 2.25 1.57 1.53
CA VAL A 110 1.18 1.91 0.58
C VAL A 110 1.06 0.82 -0.49
N ILE A 111 -0.12 0.23 -0.62
CA ILE A 111 -0.45 -0.77 -1.64
C ILE A 111 -1.33 -0.10 -2.69
N ILE A 112 -0.92 -0.15 -3.95
CA ILE A 112 -1.52 0.56 -5.08
C ILE A 112 -1.96 -0.47 -6.12
#